data_AF-A0A957JYV5-F1
#
_entry.id   AF-A0A957JYV5-F1
#
_cell.length_a   1.000
_cell.length_b   1.000
_cell.length_c   1.000
_cell.angle_alpha   90.00
_cell.angle_beta   90.00
_cell.angle_gamma   90.00
#
_symmetry.space_group_name_H-M   'P 1'
#
loop_
_entity.id
_entity.type
_entity.pdbx_description
1 polymer ?
#
loop_
_entity_poly.entity_id
_entity_poly.type
_entity_poly.pdbx_seq_one_letter_code
_entity_poly.pdbx_strand_id
1 'polypeptide(L)'
;SSAPARRADQFANLATTDVRDDIHVCVAQMSKLGLETIVQDLTRPDIELNVCRVVVPGLRHFWRRLGAGRLYDVPVQLGWLPAAKSEAELNEWSLFF
;
A
#
# COMPACT_ATOMS: atom_id res chain seq x y z
N SER A 1 -0.76 -18.31 -9.29
CA SER A 1 -1.56 -17.50 -10.22
C SER A 1 -0.77 -17.30 -11.50
N SER A 2 -1.30 -17.70 -12.66
CA SER A 2 -0.67 -17.60 -13.99
C SER A 2 -1.20 -16.40 -14.79
N ALA A 3 -1.64 -15.33 -14.11
CA ALA A 3 -2.14 -14.15 -14.80
C ALA A 3 -1.03 -13.58 -15.71
N PRO A 4 -1.33 -13.25 -16.97
CA PRO A 4 -0.35 -12.72 -17.90
C PRO A 4 0.19 -11.38 -17.36
N ALA A 5 1.48 -11.12 -17.62
CA ALA A 5 2.07 -9.83 -17.30
C ALA A 5 1.28 -8.70 -17.98
N ARG A 6 0.99 -7.65 -17.22
CA ARG A 6 0.27 -6.49 -17.73
C ARG A 6 1.23 -5.38 -18.12
N ARG A 7 0.92 -4.71 -19.24
CA ARG A 7 1.60 -3.47 -19.66
C ARG A 7 1.05 -2.28 -18.87
N ALA A 8 1.87 -1.24 -18.73
CA ALA A 8 1.49 -0.05 -17.95
C ALA A 8 0.19 0.61 -18.46
N ASP A 9 -0.03 0.61 -19.77
CA ASP A 9 -1.24 1.18 -20.41
C ASP A 9 -2.50 0.33 -20.24
N GLN A 10 -2.39 -0.87 -19.67
CA GLN A 10 -3.53 -1.71 -19.30
C GLN A 10 -4.10 -1.36 -17.92
N PHE A 11 -3.46 -0.45 -17.19
CA PHE A 11 -3.97 0.09 -15.94
C PHE A 11 -4.72 1.39 -16.22
N ALA A 12 -5.86 1.58 -15.54
CA ALA A 12 -6.57 2.85 -15.60
C ALA A 12 -5.65 3.97 -15.10
N ASN A 13 -5.45 4.99 -15.92
CA ASN A 13 -4.74 6.19 -15.49
C ASN A 13 -5.68 7.05 -14.65
N LEU A 14 -5.36 7.19 -13.37
CA LEU A 14 -6.12 8.03 -12.43
C LEU A 14 -5.45 9.39 -12.19
N ALA A 15 -4.33 9.67 -12.86
CA ALA A 15 -3.65 10.95 -12.72
C ALA A 15 -4.51 12.09 -13.27
N THR A 16 -4.51 13.18 -12.53
CA THR A 16 -5.16 14.44 -12.87
C THR A 16 -4.11 15.45 -13.35
N THR A 17 -4.50 16.72 -13.46
CA THR A 17 -3.59 17.82 -13.80
C THR A 17 -3.02 18.55 -12.58
N ASP A 18 -3.42 18.15 -11.35
CA ASP A 18 -3.01 18.79 -10.11
C ASP A 18 -2.58 17.74 -9.07
N VAL A 19 -1.38 17.92 -8.50
CA VAL A 19 -0.84 17.03 -7.47
C VAL A 19 -1.75 16.95 -6.24
N ARG A 20 -2.45 18.05 -5.89
CA ARG A 20 -3.44 18.06 -4.81
C ARG A 20 -4.58 17.09 -5.09
N ASP A 21 -5.10 17.10 -6.31
CA ASP A 21 -6.20 16.23 -6.71
C ASP A 21 -5.74 14.77 -6.76
N ASP A 22 -4.52 14.50 -7.21
CA ASP A 22 -3.91 13.16 -7.17
C ASP A 22 -3.78 12.61 -5.74
N ILE A 23 -3.41 13.47 -4.78
CA ILE A 23 -3.39 13.11 -3.36
C ILE A 23 -4.81 12.77 -2.88
N HIS A 24 -5.82 13.56 -3.24
CA HIS A 24 -7.20 13.28 -2.89
C HIS A 24 -7.72 11.97 -3.51
N VAL A 25 -7.32 11.66 -4.74
CA VAL A 25 -7.60 10.36 -5.38
C VAL A 25 -7.01 9.23 -4.53
N CYS A 26 -5.74 9.32 -4.12
CA CYS A 26 -5.11 8.31 -3.27
C CYS A 26 -5.83 8.13 -1.92
N VAL A 27 -6.14 9.22 -1.23
CA VAL A 27 -6.84 9.20 0.07
C VAL A 27 -8.23 8.59 -0.08
N ALA A 28 -8.96 8.95 -1.14
CA ALA A 28 -10.29 8.39 -1.41
C ALA A 28 -10.24 6.89 -1.70
N GLN A 29 -9.21 6.39 -2.38
CA GLN A 29 -9.02 4.95 -2.60
C GLN A 29 -8.76 4.20 -1.29
N MET A 30 -7.93 4.76 -0.40
CA MET A 30 -7.69 4.17 0.92
C MET A 30 -8.98 4.14 1.76
N SER A 31 -9.73 5.25 1.77
CA SER A 31 -11.00 5.36 2.49
C SER A 31 -12.04 4.34 2.00
N LYS A 32 -12.15 4.12 0.68
CA LYS A 32 -13.03 3.07 0.09
C LYS A 32 -12.69 1.66 0.56
N LEU A 33 -11.43 1.42 0.95
CA LEU A 33 -10.96 0.13 1.49
C LEU A 33 -11.03 0.07 3.03
N GLY A 34 -11.64 1.07 3.68
CA GLY A 34 -11.72 1.15 5.14
C GLY A 34 -10.38 1.49 5.81
N LEU A 35 -9.45 2.11 5.07
CA LEU A 35 -8.13 2.49 5.56
C LEU A 35 -8.05 3.99 5.79
N GLU A 36 -7.69 4.39 7.01
CA GLU A 36 -7.46 5.78 7.38
C GLU A 36 -6.07 6.25 6.91
N THR A 37 -6.00 7.44 6.32
CA THR A 37 -4.73 8.08 5.95
C THR A 37 -4.40 9.17 6.95
N ILE A 38 -3.29 9.02 7.67
CA ILE A 38 -2.80 9.95 8.68
C ILE A 38 -1.55 10.62 8.13
N VAL A 39 -1.50 11.95 8.20
CA VAL A 39 -0.34 12.74 7.76
C VAL A 39 0.20 13.52 8.93
N GLN A 40 1.50 13.39 9.18
CA GLN A 40 2.23 14.22 10.12
C GLN A 40 3.15 15.16 9.35
N ASP A 41 2.97 16.46 9.58
CA ASP A 41 3.93 17.47 9.15
C ASP A 41 5.18 17.40 10.03
N LEU A 42 6.32 17.23 9.39
CA LEU A 42 7.66 17.17 9.98
C LEU A 42 8.54 18.31 9.46
N THR A 43 7.94 19.32 8.83
CA THR A 43 8.63 20.50 8.32
C THR A 43 9.33 21.24 9.44
N ARG A 44 10.60 21.56 9.21
CA ARG A 44 11.43 22.31 10.14
C ARG A 44 11.49 23.76 9.70
N PRO A 45 11.20 24.75 10.56
CA PRO A 45 11.14 26.15 10.16
C PRO A 45 12.49 26.72 9.72
N ASP A 46 13.59 26.10 10.15
CA ASP A 46 14.96 26.46 9.81
C ASP A 46 15.47 25.79 8.52
N ILE A 47 14.64 24.99 7.84
CA ILE A 47 14.99 24.28 6.59
C ILE A 47 13.94 24.60 5.52
N GLU A 48 14.37 25.04 4.34
CA GLU A 48 13.50 25.34 3.19
C GLU A 48 12.99 24.06 2.47
N LEU A 49 12.63 23.03 3.22
CA LEU A 49 12.13 21.76 2.68
C LEU A 49 10.96 21.25 3.51
N ASN A 50 9.82 21.09 2.84
CA ASN A 50 8.64 20.47 3.44
C ASN A 50 8.87 18.96 3.58
N VAL A 51 8.61 18.42 4.77
CA VAL A 51 8.74 16.99 5.06
C VAL A 51 7.46 16.52 5.71
N CYS A 52 6.89 15.42 5.24
CA CYS A 52 5.76 14.79 5.90
C CYS A 52 5.99 13.28 6.06
N ARG A 53 5.32 12.71 7.06
CA ARG A 53 5.21 11.27 7.24
C ARG A 53 3.75 10.86 7.04
N VAL A 54 3.51 10.02 6.04
CA VAL A 54 2.20 9.44 5.76
C VAL A 54 2.15 8.04 6.36
N VAL A 55 1.12 7.77 7.15
CA VAL A 55 0.87 6.48 7.79
C VAL A 55 -0.55 6.04 7.45
N VAL A 56 -0.68 4.79 7.00
CA VAL A 56 -1.98 4.15 6.74
C VAL A 56 -2.02 2.85 7.55
N PRO A 57 -2.60 2.86 8.77
CA PRO A 57 -2.69 1.66 9.58
C PRO A 57 -3.36 0.50 8.82
N GLY A 58 -2.73 -0.67 8.87
CA GLY A 58 -3.20 -1.87 8.16
C GLY A 58 -2.47 -2.15 6.85
N LEU A 59 -1.89 -1.15 6.17
CA LEU A 59 -0.96 -1.39 5.04
C LEU A 59 0.27 -2.17 5.52
N ARG A 60 0.91 -2.87 4.58
CA ARG A 60 1.99 -3.82 4.87
C ARG A 60 3.30 -3.30 4.30
N HIS A 61 4.30 -3.20 5.16
CA HIS A 61 5.68 -3.03 4.75
C HIS A 61 6.20 -4.35 4.15
N PHE A 62 7.19 -4.29 3.27
CA PHE A 62 7.86 -5.48 2.72
C PHE A 62 8.81 -6.16 3.73
N TRP A 63 9.06 -5.52 4.88
CA TRP A 63 9.80 -6.15 5.97
C TRP A 63 8.93 -7.20 6.64
N ARG A 64 9.57 -8.22 7.23
CA ARG A 64 8.93 -9.41 7.76
C ARG A 64 8.15 -9.14 9.06
N ARG A 65 7.02 -8.44 8.95
CA ARG A 65 6.05 -8.15 10.03
C ARG A 65 4.79 -8.98 9.79
N LEU A 66 4.71 -10.15 10.42
CA LEU A 66 3.74 -11.21 10.07
C LEU A 66 2.44 -11.17 10.87
N GLY A 67 2.10 -10.05 11.50
CA GLY A 67 0.82 -9.94 12.20
C GLY A 67 -0.37 -10.10 11.25
N ALA A 68 -1.50 -10.57 11.78
CA ALA A 68 -2.74 -10.81 11.04
C ALA A 68 -3.24 -9.59 10.22
N GLY A 69 -4.13 -9.85 9.26
CA GLY A 69 -4.81 -8.87 8.41
C GLY A 69 -4.38 -8.93 6.94
N ARG A 70 -4.27 -7.76 6.27
CA ARG A 70 -4.06 -7.65 4.81
C ARG A 70 -2.98 -8.57 4.19
N LEU A 71 -1.92 -8.91 4.93
CA LEU A 71 -0.90 -9.85 4.47
C LEU A 71 -1.47 -11.23 4.09
N TYR A 72 -2.49 -11.68 4.81
CA TYR A 72 -3.15 -12.97 4.64
C TYR A 72 -4.47 -12.84 3.87
N ASP A 73 -5.23 -11.77 4.13
CA ASP A 73 -6.60 -11.62 3.63
C ASP A 73 -6.65 -11.20 2.15
N VAL A 74 -5.78 -10.27 1.75
CA VAL A 74 -5.82 -9.67 0.40
C VAL A 74 -5.56 -10.69 -0.71
N PRO A 75 -4.57 -11.61 -0.61
CA PRO A 75 -4.37 -12.65 -1.62
C PRO A 75 -5.61 -13.53 -1.85
N VAL A 76 -6.41 -13.78 -0.81
CA VAL A 76 -7.67 -14.56 -0.92
C VAL A 76 -8.77 -13.72 -1.56
N GLN A 77 -8.96 -12.48 -1.07
CA GLN A 77 -9.96 -11.54 -1.60
C GLN A 77 -9.77 -11.26 -3.10
N LEU A 78 -8.52 -11.22 -3.57
CA LEU A 78 -8.17 -11.02 -4.98
C LEU A 78 -8.17 -12.32 -5.80
N GLY A 79 -8.49 -13.47 -5.20
CA GLY A 79 -8.50 -14.77 -5.87
C GLY A 79 -7.12 -15.30 -6.27
N TRP A 80 -6.04 -14.77 -5.70
CA TRP A 80 -4.68 -15.25 -5.97
C TRP A 80 -4.39 -16.59 -5.28
N LEU A 81 -5.00 -16.78 -4.11
CA LEU A 81 -4.94 -18.01 -3.32
C LEU A 81 -6.36 -18.46 -2.97
N PRO A 82 -6.62 -19.78 -2.94
CA PRO A 82 -7.92 -20.30 -2.54
C PRO A 82 -8.20 -20.16 -1.04
N ALA A 83 -7.15 -20.04 -0.22
CA ALA A 83 -7.23 -19.86 1.23
C ALA A 83 -6.00 -19.09 1.74
N ALA A 84 -6.12 -18.50 2.93
CA ALA A 84 -5.01 -17.80 3.58
C ALA A 84 -3.93 -18.80 3.98
N LYS A 85 -2.66 -18.42 3.76
CA LYS A 85 -1.51 -19.17 4.26
C LYS A 85 -1.40 -19.04 5.78
N SER A 86 -0.81 -20.03 6.43
CA SER A 86 -0.28 -19.91 7.78
C SER A 86 0.99 -19.06 7.80
N GLU A 87 1.39 -18.59 8.97
CA GLU A 87 2.62 -17.83 9.15
C GLU A 87 3.86 -18.63 8.70
N ALA A 88 3.87 -19.95 8.93
CA ALA A 88 4.97 -20.84 8.56
C ALA A 88 5.11 -21.05 7.05
N GLU A 89 4.06 -20.79 6.27
CA GLU A 89 4.07 -20.94 4.80
C GLU A 89 4.46 -19.66 4.05
N LEU A 90 4.71 -18.57 4.78
CA LEU A 90 5.22 -17.32 4.23
C LEU A 90 6.70 -17.43 3.91
N ASN A 91 7.21 -16.52 3.08
CA ASN A 91 8.62 -16.48 2.74
C ASN A 91 9.48 -16.35 4.00
N GLU A 92 10.37 -17.32 4.22
CA GLU A 92 11.25 -17.38 5.39
C GLU A 92 12.30 -16.25 5.34
N TRP A 93 12.66 -15.81 4.14
CA TRP A 93 13.70 -14.81 3.93
C TRP A 93 13.12 -13.40 4.06
N SER A 94 13.79 -12.57 4.85
CA SER A 94 13.51 -11.14 4.89
C SER A 94 14.07 -10.45 3.65
N LEU A 95 13.30 -9.53 3.07
CA LEU A 95 13.76 -8.72 1.94
C LEU A 95 14.64 -7.57 2.44
N PHE A 96 15.88 -7.53 1.95
CA PHE A 96 16.83 -6.43 2.10
C PHE A 96 17.31 -5.98 0.72
N PHE A 97 17.72 -4.72 0.59
CA PHE A 97 18.27 -4.12 -0.62
C PHE A 97 19.57 -3.38 -0.32
#